data_AF-I3SHM2-F1
#
_entry.id   AF-I3SHM2-F1
#
_cell.length_a   1.000
_cell.length_b   1.000
_cell.length_c   1.000
_cell.angle_alpha   90.00
_cell.angle_beta   90.00
_cell.angle_gamma   90.00
#
_symmetry.space_group_name_H-M   'P 1'
#
loop_
_entity.id
_entity.type
_entity.pdbx_description
1 polymer ?
#
loop_
_entity_poly.entity_id
_entity_poly.type
_entity_poly.pdbx_seq_one_letter_code
_entity_poly.pdbx_strand_id
1 'polypeptide(L)'
;MLRMQKLLSYLLMKREGSLLIHFYRLEHQEEDLKKKKQAEPVLVRLQRMSDARHSDDYALNKSLRAKLRSQKKRVAEEEAASRKRGLGIRLLPASDQDAAAAAKVKFSSKFDRNRKDKRALINAAPIFPGLSVSSMSGKRRLELESKRRKISASTASSLLAGGYKPSSWPQGAVLPGRQKGASVNARH
;
A
#
# COMPACT_ATOMS: atom_id res chain seq x y z
N MET A 1 -44.96 73.70 40.55
CA MET A 1 -43.73 73.09 41.10
C MET A 1 -43.61 71.57 40.85
N LEU A 2 -44.66 70.76 41.00
CA LEU A 2 -44.55 69.28 40.86
C LEU A 2 -44.09 68.77 39.48
N ARG A 3 -44.45 69.43 38.36
CA ARG A 3 -44.02 69.00 37.00
C ARG A 3 -42.51 69.12 36.81
N MET A 4 -41.88 70.16 37.36
CA MET A 4 -40.43 70.35 37.30
C MET A 4 -39.67 69.29 38.10
N GLN A 5 -40.17 68.94 39.29
CA GLN A 5 -39.58 67.88 40.11
C GLN A 5 -39.65 66.50 39.44
N LYS A 6 -40.76 66.18 38.76
CA LYS A 6 -40.92 64.91 38.02
C LYS A 6 -39.95 64.79 36.84
N LEU A 7 -39.74 65.88 36.09
CA LEU A 7 -38.79 65.92 34.96
C LEU A 7 -37.33 65.77 35.43
N LEU A 8 -36.98 66.44 36.53
CA LEU A 8 -35.64 66.32 37.14
C LEU A 8 -35.37 64.89 37.63
N SER A 9 -36.34 64.26 38.29
CA SER A 9 -36.21 62.87 38.74
C SER A 9 -36.05 61.90 37.57
N TYR A 10 -36.81 62.07 36.49
CA TYR A 10 -36.68 61.22 35.30
C TYR A 10 -35.33 61.39 34.58
N LEU A 11 -34.85 62.64 34.46
CA LEU A 11 -33.53 62.92 33.89
C LEU A 11 -32.39 62.36 34.73
N LEU A 12 -32.50 62.43 36.06
CA LEU A 12 -31.53 61.85 36.98
C LEU A 12 -31.49 60.32 36.84
N MET A 13 -32.65 59.65 36.88
CA MET A 13 -32.76 58.20 36.74
C MET A 13 -32.23 57.71 35.38
N LYS A 14 -32.53 58.43 34.29
CA LYS A 14 -32.04 58.10 32.95
C LYS A 14 -30.52 58.26 32.85
N ARG A 15 -29.96 59.29 33.50
CA ARG A 15 -28.51 59.52 33.57
C ARG A 15 -27.82 58.42 34.38
N GLU A 16 -28.37 58.05 35.54
CA GLU A 16 -27.84 56.99 36.39
C GLU A 16 -27.89 55.62 35.69
N GLY A 17 -29.00 55.27 35.04
CA GLY A 17 -29.10 54.03 34.26
C GLY A 17 -28.11 53.97 33.08
N SER A 18 -27.89 55.09 32.39
CA SER A 18 -26.89 55.15 31.31
C SER A 18 -25.46 55.01 31.83
N LEU A 19 -25.15 55.55 33.00
CA LEU A 19 -23.83 55.43 33.62
C LEU A 19 -23.59 53.99 34.07
N LEU A 20 -24.59 53.34 34.66
CA LEU A 20 -24.52 51.94 35.10
C LEU A 20 -24.19 50.97 33.95
N ILE A 21 -24.84 51.15 32.79
CA ILE A 21 -24.54 50.36 31.57
C ILE A 21 -23.12 50.63 31.06
N HIS A 22 -22.64 51.88 31.18
CA HIS A 22 -21.30 52.27 30.72
C HIS A 22 -20.20 51.69 31.62
N PHE A 23 -20.37 51.78 32.94
CA PHE A 23 -19.45 51.21 33.91
C PHE A 23 -19.45 49.68 33.85
N TYR A 24 -20.62 49.05 33.72
CA TYR A 24 -20.72 47.61 33.51
C TYR A 24 -19.92 47.16 32.30
N ARG A 25 -20.05 47.85 31.16
CA ARG A 25 -19.27 47.54 29.96
C ARG A 25 -17.76 47.72 30.16
N LEU A 26 -17.34 48.75 30.91
CA LEU A 26 -15.92 49.00 31.18
C LEU A 26 -15.30 47.96 32.10
N GLU A 27 -15.99 47.57 33.18
CA GLU A 27 -15.50 46.56 34.13
C GLU A 27 -15.28 45.21 33.43
N HIS A 28 -16.22 44.79 32.59
CA HIS A 28 -16.10 43.53 31.84
C HIS A 28 -15.01 43.61 30.76
N GLN A 29 -14.83 44.78 30.12
CA GLN A 29 -13.74 44.99 29.17
C GLN A 29 -12.35 44.87 29.83
N GLU A 30 -12.18 45.40 31.03
CA GLU A 30 -10.91 45.27 31.76
C GLU A 30 -10.63 43.83 32.20
N GLU A 31 -11.65 43.10 32.64
CA GLU A 31 -11.53 41.68 32.97
C GLU A 31 -11.13 40.84 31.75
N ASP A 32 -11.72 41.09 30.60
CA ASP A 32 -11.39 40.40 29.36
C ASP A 32 -9.95 40.68 28.92
N LEU A 33 -9.48 41.92 29.08
CA LEU A 33 -8.08 42.27 28.82
C LEU A 33 -7.12 41.58 29.79
N LYS A 34 -7.47 41.46 31.07
CA LYS A 34 -6.68 40.73 32.07
C LYS A 34 -6.62 39.23 31.75
N LYS A 35 -7.75 38.62 31.40
CA LYS A 35 -7.83 37.21 30.98
C LYS A 35 -7.01 36.95 29.72
N LYS A 36 -7.09 37.84 28.73
CA LYS A 36 -6.26 37.77 27.52
C LYS A 36 -4.76 37.75 27.85
N LYS A 37 -4.30 38.69 28.69
CA LYS A 37 -2.89 38.79 29.10
C LYS A 37 -2.42 37.54 29.85
N GLN A 38 -3.27 36.93 30.66
CA GLN A 38 -2.96 35.69 31.38
C GLN A 38 -2.93 34.46 30.45
N ALA A 39 -3.83 34.39 29.48
CA ALA A 39 -3.93 33.27 28.54
C ALA A 39 -2.88 33.31 27.42
N GLU A 40 -2.41 34.50 27.03
CA GLU A 40 -1.42 34.73 25.98
C GLU A 40 -0.15 33.85 26.11
N PRO A 41 0.56 33.77 27.26
CA PRO A 41 1.74 32.91 27.38
C PRO A 41 1.41 31.42 27.25
N VAL A 42 0.22 30.98 27.69
CA VAL A 42 -0.22 29.59 27.57
C VAL A 42 -0.49 29.24 26.11
N LEU A 43 -1.16 30.13 25.37
CA LEU A 43 -1.41 29.95 23.93
C LEU A 43 -0.10 29.88 23.14
N VAL A 44 0.85 30.75 23.42
CA VAL A 44 2.19 30.71 22.80
C VAL A 44 2.90 29.40 23.11
N ARG A 45 2.81 28.91 24.35
CA ARG A 45 3.41 27.63 24.73
C ARG A 45 2.77 26.47 23.96
N LEU A 46 1.45 26.43 23.84
CA LEU A 46 0.73 25.40 23.10
C LEU A 46 1.09 25.44 21.60
N GLN A 47 1.18 26.63 21.02
CA GLN A 47 1.59 26.82 19.64
C GLN A 47 3.00 26.27 19.41
N ARG A 48 3.97 26.64 20.26
CA ARG A 48 5.35 26.12 20.19
C ARG A 48 5.41 24.60 20.31
N MET A 49 4.61 24.02 21.21
CA MET A 49 4.53 22.56 21.37
C MET A 49 3.93 21.90 20.11
N SER A 50 2.94 22.51 19.49
CA SER A 50 2.34 22.02 18.25
C SER A 50 3.34 22.10 17.09
N ASP A 51 3.98 23.26 16.90
CA ASP A 51 4.96 23.49 15.85
C ASP A 51 6.17 22.56 15.98
N ALA A 52 6.65 22.34 17.21
CA ALA A 52 7.74 21.40 17.46
C ALA A 52 7.34 19.95 17.09
N ARG A 53 6.14 19.51 17.45
CA ARG A 53 5.65 18.15 17.16
C ARG A 53 5.44 17.90 15.67
N HIS A 54 4.95 18.90 14.94
CA HIS A 54 4.57 18.79 13.54
C HIS A 54 5.59 19.38 12.56
N SER A 55 6.75 19.82 13.08
CA SER A 55 7.83 20.40 12.27
C SER A 55 8.26 19.48 11.11
N ASP A 56 8.35 18.17 11.36
CA ASP A 56 8.87 17.17 10.43
C ASP A 56 7.84 16.11 10.01
N ASP A 57 6.54 16.43 10.04
CA ASP A 57 5.45 15.49 9.73
C ASP A 57 5.64 14.78 8.40
N TYR A 58 6.07 15.50 7.37
CA TYR A 58 6.27 14.95 6.05
C TYR A 58 7.42 13.92 6.03
N ALA A 59 8.56 14.24 6.64
CA ALA A 59 9.73 13.36 6.67
C ALA A 59 9.43 12.08 7.46
N LEU A 60 8.78 12.23 8.62
CA LEU A 60 8.35 11.10 9.46
C LEU A 60 7.37 10.19 8.70
N ASN A 61 6.30 10.76 8.14
CA ASN A 61 5.30 9.99 7.39
C ASN A 61 5.88 9.34 6.13
N LYS A 62 6.80 10.02 5.43
CA LYS A 62 7.53 9.45 4.29
C LYS A 62 8.31 8.21 4.73
N SER A 63 9.06 8.29 5.83
CA SER A 63 9.82 7.16 6.36
C SER A 63 8.92 6.00 6.78
N LEU A 64 7.78 6.29 7.43
CA LEU A 64 6.81 5.29 7.87
C LEU A 64 6.18 4.57 6.68
N ARG A 65 5.75 5.31 5.65
CA ARG A 65 5.20 4.74 4.42
C ARG A 65 6.24 3.87 3.72
N ALA A 66 7.51 4.28 3.69
CA ALA A 66 8.59 3.47 3.12
C ALA A 66 8.78 2.15 3.89
N LYS A 67 8.80 2.19 5.22
CA LYS A 67 8.88 0.99 6.09
C LYS A 67 7.69 0.06 5.88
N LEU A 68 6.46 0.58 5.84
CA LEU A 68 5.27 -0.23 5.63
C LEU A 68 5.27 -0.89 4.24
N ARG A 69 5.70 -0.17 3.19
CA ARG A 69 5.81 -0.75 1.85
C ARG A 69 6.88 -1.84 1.80
N SER A 70 8.05 -1.62 2.42
CA SER A 70 9.10 -2.64 2.45
C SER A 70 8.69 -3.88 3.24
N GLN A 71 7.99 -3.70 4.37
CA GLN A 71 7.41 -4.80 5.13
C GLN A 71 6.36 -5.57 4.31
N LYS A 72 5.41 -4.89 3.67
CA LYS A 72 4.41 -5.54 2.79
C LYS A 72 5.07 -6.34 1.67
N LYS A 73 6.15 -5.81 1.07
CA LYS A 73 6.92 -6.52 0.04
C LYS A 73 7.56 -7.79 0.60
N ARG A 74 8.23 -7.71 1.75
CA ARG A 74 8.85 -8.87 2.42
C ARG A 74 7.82 -9.95 2.75
N VAL A 75 6.66 -9.57 3.30
CA VAL A 75 5.57 -10.51 3.60
C VAL A 75 5.04 -11.20 2.34
N ALA A 76 4.84 -10.45 1.26
CA ALA A 76 4.40 -11.01 -0.02
C ALA A 76 5.41 -12.02 -0.60
N GLU A 77 6.71 -11.73 -0.47
CA GLU A 77 7.79 -12.64 -0.88
C GLU A 77 7.81 -13.92 -0.02
N GLU A 78 7.67 -13.79 1.31
CA GLU A 78 7.57 -14.91 2.25
C GLU A 78 6.36 -15.82 1.95
N GLU A 79 5.19 -15.23 1.69
CA GLU A 79 3.97 -15.96 1.32
C GLU A 79 4.11 -16.63 -0.05
N ALA A 80 4.68 -15.95 -1.05
CA ALA A 80 4.93 -16.55 -2.36
C ALA A 80 5.89 -17.74 -2.26
N ALA A 81 6.94 -17.62 -1.44
CA ALA A 81 7.88 -18.68 -1.17
C ALA A 81 7.24 -19.85 -0.37
N SER A 82 6.25 -19.57 0.47
CA SER A 82 5.43 -20.61 1.13
C SER A 82 4.61 -21.38 0.11
N ARG A 83 3.81 -20.66 -0.70
CA ARG A 83 2.92 -21.26 -1.71
C ARG A 83 3.72 -22.10 -2.71
N LYS A 84 4.91 -21.65 -3.11
CA LYS A 84 5.82 -22.42 -3.97
C LYS A 84 6.26 -23.76 -3.36
N ARG A 85 6.39 -23.82 -2.04
CA ARG A 85 6.72 -25.06 -1.29
C ARG A 85 5.47 -25.90 -0.97
N GLY A 86 4.28 -25.46 -1.40
CA GLY A 86 3.00 -26.11 -1.06
C GLY A 86 2.57 -25.89 0.38
N LEU A 87 3.16 -24.91 1.07
CA LEU A 87 2.84 -24.56 2.45
C LEU A 87 1.81 -23.41 2.44
N GLY A 88 0.79 -23.50 3.30
CA GLY A 88 -0.27 -22.49 3.44
C GLY A 88 -0.02 -21.43 4.53
N ILE A 89 1.21 -21.33 5.03
CA ILE A 89 1.57 -20.54 6.21
C ILE A 89 2.69 -19.56 5.93
N ARG A 90 2.70 -18.41 6.58
CA ARG A 90 3.81 -17.45 6.42
C ARG A 90 5.12 -18.07 6.90
N LEU A 91 6.16 -17.95 6.09
CA LEU A 91 7.49 -18.46 6.43
C LEU A 91 8.24 -17.47 7.33
N LEU A 92 8.99 -18.02 8.28
CA LEU A 92 9.96 -17.25 9.06
C LEU A 92 11.21 -16.96 8.20
N PRO A 93 11.97 -15.91 8.56
CA PRO A 93 13.31 -15.68 8.01
C PRO A 93 14.20 -16.92 8.18
N ALA A 94 15.08 -17.15 7.21
CA ALA A 94 16.04 -18.24 7.29
C ALA A 94 16.98 -18.04 8.49
N SER A 95 17.01 -19.02 9.39
CA SER A 95 17.93 -19.07 10.52
C SER A 95 19.10 -20.00 10.19
N ASP A 96 20.32 -19.52 10.43
CA ASP A 96 21.53 -20.32 10.20
C ASP A 96 21.59 -21.53 11.14
N GLN A 97 21.03 -21.40 12.34
CA GLN A 97 20.94 -22.50 13.32
C GLN A 97 20.07 -23.63 12.78
N ASP A 98 18.92 -23.29 12.19
CA ASP A 98 18.00 -24.27 11.60
C ASP A 98 18.64 -24.96 10.40
N ALA A 99 19.38 -24.21 9.58
CA ALA A 99 20.13 -24.77 8.46
C ALA A 99 21.21 -25.77 8.91
N ALA A 100 21.98 -25.41 9.95
CA ALA A 100 23.00 -26.29 10.52
C ALA A 100 22.40 -27.53 11.18
N ALA A 101 21.27 -27.40 11.87
CA ALA A 101 20.56 -28.53 12.46
C ALA A 101 20.02 -29.47 11.37
N ALA A 102 19.40 -28.93 10.32
CA ALA A 102 18.89 -29.70 9.19
C ALA A 102 20.00 -30.46 8.45
N ALA A 103 21.18 -29.84 8.27
CA ALA A 103 22.34 -30.48 7.65
C ALA A 103 22.88 -31.68 8.43
N LYS A 104 22.71 -31.71 9.76
CA LYS A 104 23.14 -32.84 10.60
C LYS A 104 22.20 -34.04 10.53
N VAL A 105 20.99 -33.87 10.01
CA VAL A 105 20.01 -34.98 9.88
C VAL A 105 20.48 -35.94 8.79
N LYS A 106 20.82 -37.17 9.19
CA LYS A 106 21.18 -38.25 8.27
C LYS A 106 19.94 -39.06 7.89
N PHE A 107 19.61 -39.09 6.61
CA PHE A 107 18.60 -40.01 6.09
C PHE A 107 19.19 -41.40 5.86
N SER A 108 18.34 -42.43 5.85
CA SER A 108 18.73 -43.78 5.46
C SER A 108 19.38 -43.77 4.06
N SER A 109 20.43 -44.57 3.84
CA SER A 109 21.16 -44.63 2.57
C SER A 109 20.27 -44.97 1.35
N LYS A 110 19.12 -45.62 1.58
CA LYS A 110 18.13 -45.94 0.54
C LYS A 110 17.19 -44.79 0.21
N PHE A 111 17.11 -43.75 1.05
CA PHE A 111 16.14 -42.66 0.90
C PHE A 111 16.31 -41.90 -0.42
N ASP A 112 17.54 -41.49 -0.74
CA ASP A 112 17.81 -40.73 -1.96
C ASP A 112 17.61 -41.54 -3.22
N ARG A 113 18.01 -42.83 -3.20
CA ARG A 113 17.75 -43.76 -4.31
C ARG A 113 16.25 -43.91 -4.54
N ASN A 114 15.50 -44.28 -3.50
CA ASN A 114 14.04 -44.44 -3.57
C ASN A 114 13.33 -43.15 -4.02
N ARG A 115 13.79 -41.98 -3.58
CA ARG A 115 13.23 -40.69 -3.99
C ARG A 115 13.48 -40.40 -5.47
N LYS A 116 14.69 -40.68 -5.97
CA LYS A 116 15.03 -40.52 -7.39
C LYS A 116 14.23 -41.50 -8.26
N ASP A 117 14.16 -42.76 -7.86
CA ASP A 117 13.45 -43.80 -8.59
C ASP A 117 11.95 -43.50 -8.68
N LYS A 118 11.31 -43.11 -7.57
CA LYS A 118 9.90 -42.67 -7.56
C LYS A 118 9.65 -41.47 -8.47
N ARG A 119 10.55 -40.47 -8.46
CA ARG A 119 10.44 -39.31 -9.35
C ARG A 119 10.61 -39.69 -10.82
N ALA A 120 11.54 -40.59 -11.14
CA ALA A 120 11.72 -41.11 -12.48
C ALA A 120 10.48 -41.86 -12.97
N LEU A 121 9.88 -42.70 -12.12
CA LEU A 121 8.62 -43.39 -12.42
C LEU A 121 7.47 -42.41 -12.67
N ILE A 122 7.30 -41.37 -11.85
CA ILE A 122 6.26 -40.34 -12.05
C ILE A 122 6.49 -39.58 -13.37
N ASN A 123 7.74 -39.21 -13.67
CA ASN A 123 8.07 -38.50 -14.91
C ASN A 123 7.87 -39.38 -16.16
N ALA A 124 8.07 -40.70 -16.03
CA ALA A 124 7.82 -41.66 -17.10
C ALA A 124 6.35 -42.07 -17.22
N ALA A 125 5.55 -41.86 -16.17
CA ALA A 125 4.14 -42.23 -16.14
C ALA A 125 3.31 -41.33 -17.08
N PRO A 126 2.27 -41.89 -17.73
CA PRO A 126 1.35 -41.13 -18.55
C PRO A 126 0.53 -40.15 -17.69
N ILE A 127 0.37 -38.92 -18.18
CA ILE A 127 -0.37 -37.85 -17.50
C ILE A 127 -1.88 -38.15 -17.44
N PHE A 128 -2.38 -38.96 -18.39
CA PHE A 128 -3.78 -39.34 -18.47
C PHE A 128 -3.99 -40.77 -17.98
N PRO A 129 -4.93 -40.99 -17.04
CA PRO A 129 -5.28 -42.33 -16.60
C PRO A 129 -5.90 -43.10 -17.78
N GLY A 130 -5.34 -44.28 -18.09
CA GLY A 130 -5.84 -45.15 -19.17
C GLY A 130 -4.88 -45.33 -20.35
N LEU A 131 -3.84 -44.51 -20.49
CA LEU A 131 -2.74 -44.77 -21.42
C LEU A 131 -1.71 -45.70 -20.76
N SER A 132 -2.13 -46.88 -20.31
CA SER A 132 -1.18 -47.88 -19.81
C SER A 132 -0.19 -48.20 -20.94
N VAL A 133 1.07 -47.84 -20.72
CA VAL A 133 2.18 -48.11 -21.63
C VAL A 133 2.46 -49.62 -21.78
N SER A 134 1.65 -50.47 -21.16
CA SER A 134 1.68 -51.92 -21.34
C SER A 134 1.01 -52.44 -22.63
N SER A 135 0.36 -51.60 -23.45
CA SER A 135 -0.24 -52.05 -24.73
C SER A 135 0.17 -51.24 -25.97
N MET A 136 1.05 -50.25 -25.84
CA MET A 136 1.62 -49.59 -27.02
C MET A 136 2.80 -50.42 -27.51
N SER A 137 2.50 -51.49 -28.25
CA SER A 137 3.47 -52.17 -29.12
C SER A 137 4.37 -51.11 -29.77
N GLY A 138 5.69 -51.29 -29.71
CA GLY A 138 6.68 -50.32 -30.23
C GLY A 138 6.37 -49.83 -31.65
N LYS A 139 5.59 -50.61 -32.41
CA LYS A 139 4.99 -50.22 -33.70
C LYS A 139 4.16 -48.94 -33.63
N ARG A 140 3.25 -48.76 -32.66
CA ARG A 140 2.39 -47.55 -32.60
C ARG A 140 3.18 -46.31 -32.19
N ARG A 141 4.23 -46.48 -31.38
CA ARG A 141 5.19 -45.41 -31.07
C ARG A 141 5.99 -45.01 -32.32
N LEU A 142 6.55 -46.00 -33.04
CA LEU A 142 7.27 -45.77 -34.29
C LEU A 142 6.37 -45.18 -35.38
N GLU A 143 5.10 -45.58 -35.44
CA GLU A 143 4.09 -45.06 -36.35
C GLU A 143 3.70 -43.61 -36.03
N LEU A 144 3.58 -43.27 -34.75
CA LEU A 144 3.36 -41.89 -34.33
C LEU A 144 4.62 -41.04 -34.54
N GLU A 145 5.82 -41.59 -34.36
CA GLU A 145 7.10 -40.93 -34.68
C GLU A 145 7.29 -40.74 -36.19
N SER A 146 6.79 -41.64 -37.04
CA SER A 146 6.80 -41.50 -38.50
C SER A 146 5.68 -40.60 -39.04
N LYS A 147 4.53 -40.54 -38.35
CA LYS A 147 3.42 -39.60 -38.63
C LYS A 147 3.66 -38.19 -38.07
N ARG A 148 4.58 -38.04 -37.12
CA ARG A 148 5.09 -36.74 -36.69
C ARG A 148 5.84 -36.14 -37.88
N ARG A 149 5.34 -35.03 -38.42
CA ARG A 149 6.14 -34.17 -39.31
C ARG A 149 7.46 -33.91 -38.60
N LYS A 150 8.60 -34.17 -39.25
CA LYS A 150 9.93 -33.91 -38.67
C LYS A 150 10.12 -32.41 -38.56
N ILE A 151 9.58 -31.83 -37.50
CA ILE A 151 9.78 -30.43 -37.20
C ILE A 151 11.12 -30.34 -36.49
N SER A 152 12.15 -29.87 -37.19
CA SER A 152 13.42 -29.52 -36.57
C SER A 152 13.16 -28.47 -35.51
N ALA A 153 13.56 -28.75 -34.26
CA ALA A 153 13.33 -27.85 -33.15
C ALA A 153 13.95 -26.46 -33.40
N SER A 154 15.06 -26.39 -34.14
CA SER A 154 15.72 -25.15 -34.57
C SER A 154 14.92 -24.36 -35.61
N THR A 155 14.29 -25.02 -36.58
CA THR A 155 13.46 -24.36 -37.60
C THR A 155 12.10 -23.98 -37.02
N ALA A 156 11.52 -24.81 -36.15
CA ALA A 156 10.28 -24.50 -35.42
C ALA A 156 10.48 -23.30 -34.48
N SER A 157 11.57 -23.30 -33.70
CA SER A 157 11.90 -22.16 -32.84
C SER A 157 12.24 -20.91 -33.63
N SER A 158 12.85 -21.00 -34.82
CA SER A 158 13.06 -19.84 -35.70
C SER A 158 11.76 -19.31 -36.31
N LEU A 159 10.81 -20.18 -36.68
CA LEU A 159 9.48 -19.79 -37.19
C LEU A 159 8.60 -19.19 -36.08
N LEU A 160 8.67 -19.74 -34.86
CA LEU A 160 8.04 -19.22 -33.64
C LEU A 160 8.85 -18.09 -32.97
N ALA A 161 10.01 -17.75 -33.51
CA ALA A 161 10.75 -16.53 -33.22
C ALA A 161 10.71 -15.59 -34.42
N GLY A 162 9.78 -15.83 -35.36
CA GLY A 162 9.48 -14.92 -36.46
C GLY A 162 9.45 -13.49 -35.93
N GLY A 163 10.14 -12.58 -36.63
CA GLY A 163 10.36 -11.20 -36.23
C GLY A 163 9.08 -10.36 -36.23
N TYR A 164 8.09 -10.73 -35.43
CA TYR A 164 7.05 -9.82 -35.01
C TYR A 164 7.71 -8.78 -34.10
N LYS A 165 7.85 -7.57 -34.65
CA LYS A 165 7.78 -6.36 -33.84
C LYS A 165 6.60 -6.57 -32.87
N PRO A 166 6.76 -6.36 -31.56
CA PRO A 166 5.65 -6.42 -30.64
C PRO A 166 4.71 -5.26 -30.99
N SER A 167 3.80 -5.47 -31.94
CA SER A 167 2.64 -4.63 -32.12
C SER A 167 1.77 -4.88 -30.90
N SER A 168 1.93 -3.98 -29.93
CA SER A 168 0.86 -3.49 -29.06
C SER A 168 -0.34 -4.41 -28.96
N TRP A 169 -0.32 -5.30 -27.96
CA TRP A 169 -1.58 -5.79 -27.41
C TRP A 169 -2.41 -4.56 -27.00
N PRO A 170 -3.70 -4.47 -27.38
CA PRO A 170 -4.53 -3.35 -26.99
C PRO A 170 -4.72 -3.43 -25.48
N GLN A 171 -4.04 -2.54 -24.74
CA GLN A 171 -4.52 -2.17 -23.42
C GLN A 171 -5.92 -1.59 -23.63
N GLY A 172 -6.86 -2.14 -22.85
CA GLY A 172 -8.26 -1.78 -22.88
C GLY A 172 -8.46 -0.26 -22.96
N ALA A 173 -9.46 0.11 -23.77
CA ALA A 173 -9.92 1.46 -23.93
C ALA A 173 -10.03 2.21 -22.59
N VAL A 174 -9.12 3.15 -22.39
CA VAL A 174 -9.38 4.33 -21.58
C VAL A 174 -9.33 5.50 -22.54
N LEU A 175 -10.50 6.08 -22.80
CA LEU A 175 -10.70 7.23 -23.67
C LEU A 175 -9.84 8.42 -23.21
N PRO A 176 -9.01 9.04 -24.07
CA PRO A 176 -8.48 10.37 -23.81
C PRO A 176 -9.40 11.40 -24.47
N GLY A 177 -10.27 12.01 -23.67
CA GLY A 177 -10.95 13.24 -24.04
C GLY A 177 -9.95 14.39 -24.05
N ARG A 178 -9.33 14.64 -25.21
CA ARG A 178 -8.54 15.83 -25.51
C ARG A 178 -9.48 17.01 -25.76
N GLN A 179 -9.36 18.08 -24.99
CA GLN A 179 -9.62 19.43 -25.50
C GLN A 179 -8.39 20.31 -25.24
N LYS A 180 -7.99 21.00 -26.31
CA LYS A 180 -6.83 21.87 -26.44
C LYS A 180 -7.37 23.26 -26.81
N GLY A 181 -6.84 24.30 -26.19
CA GLY A 181 -7.07 25.71 -26.50
C GLY A 181 -7.31 26.49 -25.21
N ALA A 182 -6.71 27.64 -24.93
CA ALA A 182 -5.85 28.49 -25.72
C ALA A 182 -4.98 29.35 -24.78
N SER A 183 -4.01 30.01 -25.40
CA SER A 183 -3.06 30.96 -24.87
C SER A 183 -3.69 32.26 -24.31
N VAL A 184 -2.85 33.05 -23.61
CA VAL A 184 -2.94 34.50 -23.30
C VAL A 184 -3.68 34.81 -21.97
N ASN A 185 -3.18 35.55 -20.96
CA ASN A 185 -2.21 36.65 -20.90
C ASN A 185 -1.60 36.78 -19.48
N ALA A 186 -0.38 37.32 -19.41
CA ALA A 186 0.19 37.90 -18.19
C ALA A 186 -0.35 39.31 -17.94
N ARG A 187 -0.66 39.66 -16.69
CA ARG A 187 -0.63 41.05 -16.18
C ARG A 187 -0.33 41.06 -14.68
N HIS A 188 0.63 41.91 -14.34
CA HIS A 188 1.00 42.59 -13.08
C HIS A 188 0.48 42.04 -11.75
#